data_AF-X1D6R2-F1
#
_entry.id   AF-X1D6R2-F1
#
_cell.length_a   1.000
_cell.length_b   1.000
_cell.length_c   1.000
_cell.angle_alpha   90.00
_cell.angle_beta   90.00
_cell.angle_gamma   90.00
#
_symmetry.space_group_name_H-M   'P 1'
#
loop_
_entity.id
_entity.type
_entity.pdbx_description
1 polymer ?
#
loop_
_entity_poly.entity_id
_entity_poly.type
_entity_poly.pdbx_seq_one_letter_code
_entity_poly.pdbx_strand_id
1 'polypeptide(L)' 'KRLGAVWGISVTGIAGPSGGSDAKPVGLVYCGLSGPGGTRLTRHVFPGARRSVRRRSALTALNDLRLALTHANG' A
#
# COMPACT_ATOMS: atom_id res chain seq x y z
N LYS A 1 17.25 -4.69 7.29
CA LYS A 1 16.06 -4.71 8.19
C LYS A 1 16.46 -4.05 9.51
N ARG A 2 15.80 -2.96 9.95
CA ARG A 2 16.19 -2.19 11.16
C ARG A 2 15.41 -2.54 12.44
N LEU A 3 14.21 -3.13 12.30
CA LEU A 3 13.26 -3.33 13.41
C LEU A 3 13.14 -4.79 13.88
N GLY A 4 13.93 -5.72 13.34
CA GLY A 4 13.79 -7.15 13.64
C GLY A 4 12.48 -7.81 13.18
N ALA A 5 11.56 -7.05 12.59
CA ALA A 5 10.26 -7.54 12.15
C ALA A 5 10.35 -8.52 10.97
N VAL A 6 9.54 -9.57 11.04
CA VAL A 6 9.40 -10.58 9.95
C VAL A 6 8.68 -9.96 8.75
N TRP A 7 7.63 -9.20 9.02
CA TRP A 7 6.82 -8.52 8.02
C TRP A 7 7.05 -7.01 8.04
N GLY A 8 7.02 -6.40 6.86
CA GLY A 8 7.06 -4.94 6.70
C GLY A 8 6.06 -4.47 5.66
N ILE A 9 5.33 -3.40 5.96
CA ILE A 9 4.43 -2.73 5.02
C ILE A 9 4.91 -1.31 4.75
N SER A 10 4.71 -0.83 3.52
CA SER A 10 4.96 0.56 3.14
C SER A 10 3.86 1.07 2.24
N VAL A 11 3.59 2.37 2.33
CA VAL A 11 2.61 3.07 1.49
C VAL A 11 3.23 4.38 1.05
N THR A 12 3.22 4.65 -0.25
CA THR A 12 3.59 5.95 -0.81
C THR A 12 2.64 6.32 -1.93
N GLY A 13 2.31 7.59 -2.08
CA GLY A 13 1.36 8.02 -3.10
C GLY A 13 0.92 9.47 -2.98
N ILE A 14 0.06 9.86 -3.92
CA ILE A 14 -0.44 11.23 -4.08
C ILE A 14 -1.91 11.23 -3.63
N ALA A 15 -2.17 11.61 -2.38
CA ALA A 15 -3.55 11.65 -1.88
C ALA A 15 -4.38 12.81 -2.43
N GLY A 16 -3.77 13.82 -3.04
CA GLY A 16 -4.45 15.03 -3.51
C GLY A 16 -4.70 16.06 -2.41
N PRO A 17 -5.44 17.15 -2.70
CA PRO A 17 -6.09 17.42 -3.99
C PRO A 17 -5.11 17.81 -5.11
N SER A 18 -3.90 18.25 -4.77
CA SER A 18 -2.84 18.63 -5.72
C SER A 18 -1.67 17.62 -5.72
N GLY A 19 -0.66 17.87 -6.55
CA GLY A 19 0.56 17.08 -6.65
C GLY A 19 0.51 15.92 -7.64
N GLY A 20 -0.60 15.80 -8.39
CA GLY A 20 -0.72 14.85 -9.49
C GLY A 20 -0.23 15.41 -10.82
N SER A 21 0.06 14.51 -11.76
CA SER A 21 0.31 14.78 -13.18
C SER A 21 -0.29 13.65 -14.03
N ASP A 22 -0.27 13.80 -15.35
CA ASP A 22 -0.76 12.76 -16.28
C ASP A 22 -0.06 11.41 -16.05
N ALA A 23 1.25 11.43 -15.78
CA ALA A 23 2.03 10.24 -15.47
C ALA A 23 1.78 9.71 -14.05
N LYS A 24 1.45 10.59 -13.09
CA LYS A 24 1.28 10.26 -11.67
C LYS A 24 0.01 10.93 -11.13
N PRO A 25 -1.18 10.41 -11.42
CA PRO A 25 -2.43 11.10 -11.08
C PRO A 25 -2.66 11.16 -9.57
N VAL A 26 -3.50 12.11 -9.14
CA VAL A 26 -4.07 12.09 -7.79
C VAL A 26 -4.80 10.76 -7.57
N GLY A 27 -4.60 10.17 -6.40
CA GLY A 27 -5.10 8.83 -6.07
C GLY A 27 -4.08 7.72 -6.33
N LEU A 28 -2.98 7.98 -7.06
CA LEU A 28 -1.93 7.00 -7.29
C LEU A 28 -1.24 6.63 -5.98
N VAL A 29 -1.24 5.35 -5.64
CA VAL A 29 -0.65 4.79 -4.44
C VAL A 29 0.06 3.48 -4.77
N TYR A 30 1.27 3.33 -4.23
CA TYR A 30 2.01 2.08 -4.21
C TYR A 30 2.03 1.53 -2.79
N CYS A 31 1.70 0.25 -2.64
CA CYS A 31 1.79 -0.48 -1.39
C CYS A 31 2.86 -1.56 -1.51
N GLY A 32 3.84 -1.54 -0.61
CA GLY A 32 4.86 -2.58 -0.49
C GLY A 32 4.55 -3.52 0.67
N LEU A 33 4.72 -4.82 0.46
CA LEU A 33 4.67 -5.85 1.50
C LEU A 33 5.93 -6.72 1.38
N SER A 34 6.72 -6.76 2.45
CA SER A 34 7.93 -7.58 2.54
C SER A 34 7.75 -8.63 3.64
N GLY A 35 8.13 -9.88 3.35
CA GLY A 35 8.01 -11.00 4.28
C GLY A 35 8.86 -12.20 3.86
N PRO A 36 8.58 -13.40 4.42
CA PRO A 36 9.33 -14.62 4.11
C PRO A 36 9.33 -15.01 2.63
N GLY A 37 8.21 -14.78 1.91
CA GLY A 37 8.09 -15.05 0.48
C GLY A 37 8.68 -13.97 -0.43
N GLY A 38 9.51 -13.06 0.09
CA GLY A 38 10.07 -11.94 -0.64
C GLY A 38 9.25 -10.66 -0.50
N THR A 39 9.34 -9.78 -1.51
CA THR A 39 8.68 -8.47 -1.50
C THR A 39 7.72 -8.33 -2.67
N ARG A 40 6.49 -7.90 -2.38
CA ARG A 40 5.45 -7.59 -3.36
C ARG A 40 5.18 -6.09 -3.38
N LEU A 41 4.98 -5.56 -4.58
CA LEU A 41 4.56 -4.19 -4.83
C LEU A 41 3.20 -4.19 -5.56
N THR A 42 2.22 -3.46 -5.05
CA THR A 42 0.93 -3.26 -5.71
C THR A 42 0.72 -1.79 -6.03
N ARG A 43 0.13 -1.50 -7.20
CA ARG A 43 -0.16 -0.14 -7.68
C ARG A 43 -1.67 0.05 -7.75
N HIS A 44 -2.16 1.14 -7.18
CA HIS A 44 -3.58 1.50 -7.11
C HIS A 44 -3.78 2.95 -7.56
N VAL A 45 -4.96 3.25 -8.12
CA VAL A 45 -5.44 4.62 -8.31
C VAL A 45 -6.79 4.73 -7.62
N PHE A 46 -6.81 5.32 -6.42
CA PHE A 46 -8.02 5.41 -5.61
C PHE A 46 -8.82 6.68 -5.95
N PRO A 47 -10.13 6.58 -6.20
CA PRO A 47 -10.97 7.74 -6.41
C PRO A 47 -11.33 8.43 -5.08
N GLY A 48 -11.67 9.72 -5.18
CA GLY A 48 -12.23 10.53 -4.10
C GLY A 48 -11.23 11.48 -3.45
N ALA A 49 -11.69 12.17 -2.39
CA ALA A 49 -10.91 13.18 -1.70
C ALA A 49 -9.72 12.59 -0.91
N ARG A 50 -8.78 13.48 -0.51
CA ARG A 50 -7.56 13.14 0.25
C ARG A 50 -7.77 12.17 1.40
N ARG A 51 -8.83 12.35 2.19
CA ARG A 51 -9.17 11.48 3.33
C ARG A 51 -9.54 10.06 2.87
N SER A 52 -10.32 9.94 1.79
CA SER A 52 -10.74 8.67 1.22
C SER A 52 -9.57 7.91 0.62
N VAL A 53 -8.67 8.60 -0.11
CA VAL A 53 -7.45 7.99 -0.65
C VAL A 53 -6.61 7.42 0.49
N ARG A 54 -6.27 8.22 1.52
CA ARG A 54 -5.48 7.74 2.68
C ARG A 54 -6.12 6.53 3.37
N ARG A 55 -7.44 6.54 3.57
CA ARG A 55 -8.16 5.42 4.21
C ARG A 55 -8.09 4.16 3.35
N ARG A 56 -8.35 4.26 2.04
CA ARG A 56 -8.28 3.12 1.12
C ARG A 56 -6.86 2.56 1.03
N SER A 57 -5.83 3.42 0.98
CA SER A 57 -4.43 3.00 0.99
C SER A 57 -4.08 2.16 2.23
N ALA A 58 -4.43 2.66 3.43
CA ALA A 58 -4.14 1.98 4.68
C ALA A 58 -4.86 0.63 4.77
N LEU A 59 -6.17 0.59 4.44
CA LEU A 59 -6.95 -0.64 4.45
C LEU A 59 -6.44 -1.67 3.44
N THR A 60 -6.01 -1.22 2.26
CA THR A 60 -5.45 -2.10 1.23
C THR A 60 -4.15 -2.73 1.70
N ALA A 61 -3.22 -1.94 2.24
CA ALA A 61 -1.95 -2.47 2.76
C ALA A 61 -2.15 -3.44 3.94
N LEU A 62 -3.09 -3.14 4.85
CA LEU A 62 -3.44 -4.03 5.95
C LEU A 62 -4.12 -5.32 5.44
N ASN A 63 -4.94 -5.24 4.41
CA ASN A 63 -5.56 -6.41 3.80
C ASN A 63 -4.54 -7.28 3.07
N ASP A 64 -3.57 -6.69 2.37
CA ASP A 64 -2.47 -7.43 1.73
C ASP A 64 -1.67 -8.22 2.78
N LEU A 65 -1.37 -7.61 3.93
CA LEU A 65 -0.72 -8.30 5.05
C LEU A 65 -1.62 -9.42 5.62
N ARG A 66 -2.91 -9.14 5.84
CA ARG A 66 -3.87 -10.15 6.33
C ARG A 66 -3.88 -11.38 5.44
N LEU A 67 -3.97 -11.20 4.13
CA LEU A 67 -3.97 -12.29 3.15
C LEU A 67 -2.66 -13.09 3.18
N ALA A 68 -1.52 -12.40 3.25
CA ALA A 68 -0.23 -13.06 3.34
C ALA A 68 -0.09 -13.91 4.62
N LEU A 69 -0.57 -13.41 5.76
CA LEU A 69 -0.58 -14.16 7.02
C LEU A 69 -1.51 -15.38 6.96
N THR A 70 -2.66 -15.28 6.32
CA THR A 70 -3.59 -16.41 6.20
C THR A 70 -3.11 -17.49 5.24
N HIS A 71 -2.32 -17.13 4.22
CA HIS A 71 -1.77 -18.10 3.26
C HIS A 71 -0.42 -18.69 3.72
N ALA A 72 0.30 -18.04 4.63
CA ALA A 72 1.54 -18.56 5.20
C ALA A 72 1.34 -19.69 6.24
N ASN A 73 0.09 -19.92 6.65
CA ASN A 73 -0.29 -20.95 7.62
C ASN A 73 -0.95 -22.18 6.95
N GLY A 74 -0.84 -22.30 5.62
CA GLY A 74 -1.32 -23.45 4.83
C GLY A 74 -0.19 -24.36 4.40
#